data_AF-A0A7S1V2R4-F1
#
_entry.id   AF-A0A7S1V2R4-F1
#
_cell.length_a   1.000
_cell.length_b   1.000
_cell.length_c   1.000
_cell.angle_alpha   90.00
_cell.angle_beta   90.00
_cell.angle_gamma   90.00
#
_symmetry.space_group_name_H-M   'P 1'
#
loop_
_entity.id
_entity.type
_entity.pdbx_description
1 polymer ?
#
loop_
_entity_poly.entity_id
_entity_poly.type
_entity_poly.pdbx_seq_one_letter_code
_entity_poly.pdbx_strand_id
1 'polypeptide(L)'
;MHALDVIDALLSEVSNKKAQLDPDKIPWDGIQETLCKGVFGGRVTKPADQEILDNLVCGVFTPKCFDVNFKLGESDDAPTLPEGSSKEEVFRWIESLPSQTPPTWIGLGSDAEAVREKKIAENVVEKFKVVGDSLSA
;
A
#
# COMPACT_ATOMS: atom_id res chain seq x y z
N MET A 1 -15.61 0.09 -11.36
CA MET A 1 -14.55 0.92 -11.95
C MET A 1 -13.23 0.44 -11.37
N HIS A 2 -12.35 -0.12 -12.18
CA HIS A 2 -11.04 -0.58 -11.68
C HIS A 2 -10.07 0.61 -11.69
N ALA A 3 -9.23 0.73 -10.67
CA ALA A 3 -8.25 1.81 -10.54
C ALA A 3 -7.35 1.92 -11.78
N LEU A 4 -6.94 0.77 -12.32
CA LEU A 4 -6.07 0.69 -13.50
C LEU A 4 -6.74 1.31 -14.73
N ASP A 5 -8.04 1.06 -14.96
CA ASP A 5 -8.76 1.61 -16.11
C ASP A 5 -8.75 3.16 -16.11
N VAL A 6 -8.87 3.76 -14.92
CA VAL A 6 -8.88 5.23 -14.78
C VAL A 6 -7.48 5.80 -14.93
N ILE A 7 -6.48 5.15 -14.35
CA ILE A 7 -5.08 5.54 -14.51
C ILE A 7 -4.68 5.45 -15.99
N ASP A 8 -5.05 4.36 -16.67
CA ASP A 8 -4.81 4.19 -18.10
C ASP A 8 -5.49 5.28 -18.93
N ALA A 9 -6.74 5.64 -18.61
CA ALA A 9 -7.44 6.73 -19.27
C ALA A 9 -6.72 8.08 -19.09
N LEU A 10 -6.38 8.45 -17.85
CA LEU A 10 -5.66 9.69 -17.53
C LEU A 10 -4.29 9.75 -18.20
N LEU A 11 -3.54 8.64 -18.21
CA LEU A 11 -2.24 8.57 -18.87
C LEU A 11 -2.37 8.61 -20.39
N SER A 12 -3.42 8.00 -20.97
CA SER A 12 -3.65 8.01 -22.41
C SER A 12 -3.87 9.43 -22.96
N GLU A 13 -4.59 10.27 -22.21
CA GLU A 13 -4.86 11.66 -22.56
C GLU A 13 -3.58 12.51 -22.58
N VAL A 14 -2.68 12.30 -21.62
CA VAL A 14 -1.42 13.04 -21.54
C VAL A 14 -0.37 12.50 -22.51
N SER A 15 -0.34 11.18 -22.72
CA SER A 15 0.68 10.50 -23.52
C SER A 15 0.75 10.99 -24.97
N ASN A 16 -0.35 11.41 -25.59
CA ASN A 16 -0.38 11.89 -26.98
C ASN A 16 0.47 11.01 -27.95
N LYS A 17 0.46 9.68 -27.76
CA LYS A 17 1.26 8.67 -28.51
C LYS A 17 2.78 8.72 -28.29
N LYS A 18 3.28 9.38 -27.25
CA LYS A 18 4.69 9.35 -26.85
C LYS A 18 4.99 8.10 -26.03
N ALA A 19 6.14 7.50 -26.28
CA ALA A 19 6.63 6.34 -25.54
C ALA A 19 7.19 6.69 -24.15
N GLN A 20 7.58 7.96 -23.94
CA GLN A 20 8.09 8.48 -22.66
C GLN A 20 7.29 9.71 -22.26
N LEU A 21 6.89 9.73 -20.99
CA LEU A 21 6.17 10.81 -20.36
C LEU A 21 7.07 11.50 -19.35
N ASP A 22 6.93 12.83 -19.30
CA ASP A 22 7.54 13.66 -18.28
C ASP A 22 6.70 13.52 -16.99
N PRO A 23 7.30 13.09 -15.86
CA PRO A 23 6.59 12.93 -14.58
C PRO A 23 5.80 14.17 -14.16
N ASP A 24 6.29 15.37 -14.47
CA ASP A 24 5.62 16.63 -14.12
C ASP A 24 4.33 16.88 -14.92
N LYS A 25 4.12 16.13 -16.02
CA LYS A 25 2.92 16.25 -16.86
C LYS A 25 1.82 15.26 -16.48
N ILE A 26 2.13 14.30 -15.62
CA ILE A 26 1.15 13.32 -15.14
C ILE A 26 0.12 14.05 -14.26
N PRO A 27 -1.19 13.81 -14.44
CA PRO A 27 -2.23 14.46 -13.66
C PRO A 27 -2.35 13.78 -12.28
N TRP A 28 -1.35 14.01 -11.42
CA TRP A 28 -1.22 13.39 -10.10
C TRP A 28 -2.46 13.60 -9.24
N ASP A 29 -2.99 14.82 -9.19
CA ASP A 29 -4.20 15.16 -8.44
C ASP A 29 -5.39 14.28 -8.86
N GLY A 30 -5.53 14.03 -10.17
CA GLY A 30 -6.61 13.19 -10.70
C GLY A 30 -6.44 11.71 -10.32
N ILE A 31 -5.20 11.21 -10.33
CA ILE A 31 -4.88 9.84 -9.87
C ILE A 31 -5.15 9.72 -8.38
N GLN A 32 -4.61 10.65 -7.58
CA GLN A 32 -4.76 10.66 -6.13
C GLN A 32 -6.23 10.76 -5.73
N GLU A 33 -7.00 11.68 -6.31
CA GLU A 33 -8.43 11.84 -6.02
C GLU A 33 -9.24 10.59 -6.38
N THR A 34 -8.95 9.98 -7.54
CA THR A 34 -9.60 8.74 -7.97
C THR A 34 -9.33 7.61 -6.99
N LEU A 35 -8.09 7.43 -6.56
CA LEU A 35 -7.72 6.38 -5.62
C LEU A 35 -8.29 6.65 -4.22
N CYS A 36 -8.11 7.87 -3.70
CA CYS A 36 -8.52 8.26 -2.36
C CYS A 36 -10.02 8.26 -2.20
N LYS A 37 -10.80 8.82 -3.13
CA LYS A 37 -12.26 8.95 -3.00
C LYS A 37 -13.04 7.92 -3.80
N GLY A 38 -12.61 7.67 -5.04
CA GLY A 38 -13.35 6.86 -6.00
C GLY A 38 -13.23 5.35 -5.79
N VAL A 39 -12.02 4.86 -5.53
CA VAL A 39 -11.76 3.40 -5.46
C VAL A 39 -11.69 2.91 -4.01
N PHE A 40 -10.82 3.52 -3.19
CA PHE A 40 -10.57 3.04 -1.83
C PHE A 40 -11.43 3.75 -0.79
N GLY A 41 -11.54 5.08 -0.81
CA GLY A 41 -12.27 5.84 0.21
C GLY A 41 -13.78 5.67 0.19
N GLY A 42 -14.37 5.21 -0.92
CA GLY A 42 -15.80 4.86 -0.96
C GLY A 42 -16.20 3.78 0.07
N ARG A 43 -15.23 3.02 0.59
CA ARG A 43 -15.43 2.01 1.65
C ARG A 43 -15.02 2.50 3.04
N VAL A 44 -14.33 3.63 3.12
CA VAL A 44 -13.80 4.18 4.36
C VAL A 44 -14.86 5.08 4.98
N THR A 45 -15.29 4.75 6.20
CA THR A 45 -16.37 5.49 6.89
C THR A 45 -15.85 6.41 7.99
N LYS A 46 -14.61 6.21 8.44
CA LYS A 46 -14.00 7.01 9.50
C LYS A 46 -13.05 8.04 8.90
N PRO A 47 -13.15 9.32 9.29
CA PRO A 47 -12.25 10.37 8.82
C PRO A 47 -10.77 10.07 9.09
N ALA A 48 -10.44 9.48 10.25
CA ALA A 48 -9.07 9.10 10.58
C ALA A 48 -8.51 8.01 9.66
N ASP A 49 -9.33 7.03 9.26
CA ASP A 49 -8.90 5.99 8.32
C ASP A 49 -8.73 6.58 6.91
N GLN A 50 -9.52 7.60 6.56
CA GLN A 50 -9.40 8.32 5.30
C GLN A 50 -8.10 9.12 5.25
N GLU A 51 -7.72 9.78 6.35
CA GLU A 51 -6.44 10.52 6.44
C GLU A 51 -5.23 9.60 6.23
N ILE A 52 -5.27 8.38 6.80
CA ILE A 52 -4.20 7.38 6.57
C ILE A 52 -4.14 6.97 5.10
N LEU A 53 -5.30 6.72 4.47
CA LEU A 53 -5.36 6.40 3.05
C LEU A 53 -4.84 7.55 2.18
N ASP A 54 -5.25 8.78 2.47
CA ASP A 54 -4.83 9.98 1.75
C ASP A 54 -3.31 10.15 1.87
N ASN A 55 -2.74 10.01 3.07
CA ASN A 55 -1.29 10.10 3.28
C ASN A 55 -0.52 9.02 2.49
N LEU A 56 -1.02 7.77 2.47
CA LEU A 56 -0.38 6.70 1.71
C LEU A 56 -0.39 6.99 0.20
N VAL A 57 -1.56 7.35 -0.34
CA VAL A 57 -1.71 7.60 -1.77
C VAL A 57 -0.94 8.85 -2.19
N CYS A 58 -1.08 9.96 -1.46
CA CYS A 58 -0.39 11.21 -1.75
C CYS A 58 1.12 11.13 -1.49
N GLY A 59 1.59 10.21 -0.65
CA GLY A 59 3.02 9.95 -0.44
C GLY A 59 3.64 9.19 -1.63
N VAL A 60 2.94 8.20 -2.16
CA VAL A 60 3.46 7.31 -3.22
C VAL A 60 3.25 7.89 -4.62
N PHE A 61 2.08 8.46 -4.91
CA PHE A 61 1.73 8.94 -6.25
C PHE A 61 2.13 10.40 -6.43
N THR A 62 3.44 10.66 -6.53
CA THR A 62 4.00 11.99 -6.75
C THR A 62 5.07 11.95 -7.84
N PRO A 63 5.46 13.09 -8.46
CA PRO A 63 6.56 13.12 -9.42
C PRO A 63 7.84 12.47 -8.88
N LYS A 64 8.08 12.60 -7.56
CA LYS A 64 9.24 12.04 -6.87
C LYS A 64 9.29 10.52 -6.88
N CYS A 65 8.20 9.82 -7.18
CA CYS A 65 8.25 8.35 -7.30
C CYS A 65 9.09 7.88 -8.49
N PHE A 66 9.43 8.79 -9.42
CA PHE A 66 10.38 8.56 -10.51
C PHE A 66 11.82 8.94 -10.14
N ASP A 67 12.07 9.48 -8.94
CA ASP A 67 13.42 9.78 -8.47
C ASP A 67 14.18 8.50 -8.16
N VAL A 68 15.50 8.57 -8.33
CA VAL A 68 16.40 7.48 -7.97
C VAL A 68 16.31 7.22 -6.47
N ASN A 69 16.23 5.95 -6.08
CA ASN A 69 16.10 5.52 -4.69
C ASN A 69 14.83 6.01 -3.97
N PHE A 70 13.71 6.15 -4.68
CA PHE A 70 12.43 6.45 -4.03
C PHE A 70 12.00 5.33 -3.05
N LYS A 71 11.78 5.68 -1.78
CA LYS A 71 11.29 4.76 -0.74
C LYS A 71 9.76 4.71 -0.72
N LEU A 72 9.19 3.52 -0.59
CA LEU A 72 7.73 3.31 -0.53
C LEU A 72 7.10 3.59 0.83
N GLY A 73 7.90 3.80 1.86
CA GLY A 73 7.45 4.10 3.22
C GLY A 73 8.41 5.07 3.90
N GLU A 74 7.97 5.63 5.03
CA GLU A 74 8.73 6.61 5.79
C GLU A 74 9.86 5.99 6.62
N SER A 75 9.78 4.69 6.90
CA SER A 75 10.76 4.01 7.73
C SER A 75 12.10 3.82 7.01
N ASP A 76 13.18 3.78 7.77
CA ASP A 76 14.53 3.63 7.20
C ASP A 76 14.71 2.30 6.45
N ASP A 77 14.03 1.25 6.93
CA ASP A 77 14.00 -0.10 6.38
C ASP A 77 12.94 -0.30 5.28
N ALA A 78 12.21 0.75 4.89
CA ALA A 78 11.22 0.67 3.83
C ALA A 78 11.87 0.33 2.47
N PRO A 79 11.18 -0.47 1.63
CA PRO A 79 11.72 -0.89 0.36
C PRO A 79 11.81 0.29 -0.60
N THR A 80 12.87 0.28 -1.40
CA THR A 80 13.14 1.28 -2.42
C THR A 80 12.72 0.74 -3.78
N LEU A 81 12.03 1.55 -4.59
CA LEU A 81 11.61 1.14 -5.94
C LEU A 81 12.80 0.78 -6.84
N PRO A 82 12.66 -0.22 -7.73
CA PRO A 82 13.69 -0.54 -8.70
C PRO A 82 13.82 0.56 -9.75
N GLU A 83 15.02 0.77 -10.28
CA GLU A 83 15.27 1.82 -11.28
C GLU A 83 14.64 1.50 -12.65
N GLY A 84 14.60 0.22 -13.04
CA GLY A 84 14.03 -0.16 -14.31
C GLY A 84 12.51 -0.35 -14.26
N SER A 85 11.87 0.10 -15.34
CA SER A 85 10.41 0.07 -15.50
C SER A 85 9.90 -1.16 -16.24
N SER A 86 10.76 -2.15 -16.51
CA SER A 86 10.33 -3.40 -17.19
C SER A 86 9.56 -4.28 -16.22
N LYS A 87 8.56 -5.00 -16.75
CA LYS A 87 7.75 -5.91 -15.94
C LYS A 87 8.64 -6.93 -15.22
N GLU A 88 9.55 -7.56 -15.95
CA GLU A 88 10.45 -8.60 -15.46
C GLU A 88 11.38 -8.10 -14.34
N GLU A 89 11.81 -6.84 -14.39
CA GLU A 89 12.61 -6.22 -13.34
C GLU A 89 11.82 -5.93 -12.09
N VAL A 90 10.60 -5.38 -12.24
CA VAL A 90 9.69 -5.17 -11.11
C VAL A 90 9.34 -6.51 -10.43
N PHE A 91 9.10 -7.59 -11.19
CA PHE A 91 8.86 -8.92 -10.60
C PHE A 91 10.08 -9.45 -9.85
N ARG A 92 11.29 -9.34 -10.42
CA ARG A 92 12.52 -9.75 -9.73
C ARG A 92 12.76 -8.94 -8.45
N TRP A 93 12.43 -7.65 -8.47
CA TRP A 93 12.49 -6.80 -7.29
C TRP A 93 11.49 -7.27 -6.22
N ILE A 94 10.23 -7.55 -6.59
CA ILE A 94 9.22 -8.11 -5.68
C ILE A 94 9.72 -9.43 -5.06
N GLU A 95 10.30 -10.32 -5.86
CA GLU A 95 10.84 -11.61 -5.41
C GLU A 95 12.06 -11.46 -4.48
N SER A 96 12.78 -10.34 -4.57
CA SER A 96 13.92 -10.05 -3.69
C SER A 96 13.51 -9.53 -2.30
N LEU A 97 12.24 -9.12 -2.12
CA LEU A 97 11.76 -8.63 -0.85
C LEU A 97 11.73 -9.76 0.21
N PRO A 98 11.96 -9.42 1.49
CA PRO A 98 11.87 -10.39 2.58
C PRO A 98 10.48 -11.02 2.67
N SER A 99 10.42 -12.31 3.02
CA SER A 99 9.16 -13.04 3.18
C SER A 99 8.31 -12.55 4.36
N GLN A 100 8.95 -11.91 5.35
CA GLN A 100 8.29 -11.20 6.42
C GLN A 100 8.55 -9.70 6.27
N THR A 101 7.48 -8.95 6.09
CA THR A 101 7.52 -7.49 5.95
C THR A 101 7.36 -6.85 7.33
N PRO A 102 8.31 -6.02 7.78
CA PRO A 102 8.20 -5.28 9.03
C PRO A 102 6.94 -4.39 9.10
N PRO A 103 6.30 -4.24 10.28
CA PRO A 103 5.16 -3.34 10.45
C PRO A 103 5.53 -1.87 10.22
N THR A 104 6.81 -1.53 10.36
CA THR A 104 7.40 -0.21 10.06
C THR A 104 7.18 0.21 8.61
N TRP A 105 7.10 -0.74 7.67
CA TRP A 105 6.87 -0.45 6.24
C TRP A 105 5.52 0.23 5.99
N ILE A 106 4.55 0.02 6.88
CA ILE A 106 3.21 0.64 6.82
C ILE A 106 3.02 1.70 7.91
N GLY A 107 4.12 2.23 8.46
CA GLY A 107 4.11 3.30 9.45
C GLY A 107 3.71 2.87 10.87
N LEU A 108 3.67 1.56 11.15
CA LEU A 108 3.40 1.06 12.50
C LEU A 108 4.70 0.88 13.30
N GLY A 109 4.58 0.90 14.62
CA GLY A 109 5.71 0.61 15.52
C GLY A 109 6.24 -0.82 15.33
N SER A 110 7.54 -1.03 15.59
CA SER A 110 8.16 -2.36 15.53
C SER A 110 7.58 -3.35 16.53
N ASP A 111 6.88 -2.87 17.57
CA ASP A 111 6.16 -3.64 18.57
C ASP A 111 4.78 -4.12 18.12
N ALA A 112 4.27 -3.65 16.98
CA ALA A 112 2.93 -3.99 16.48
C ALA A 112 2.74 -5.51 16.28
N GLU A 113 3.77 -6.22 15.79
CA GLU A 113 3.71 -7.68 15.65
C GLU A 113 3.63 -8.38 17.01
N ALA A 114 4.37 -7.90 18.02
CA ALA A 114 4.30 -8.46 19.38
C ALA A 114 2.90 -8.27 20.00
N VAL A 115 2.27 -7.12 19.78
CA VAL A 115 0.89 -6.85 20.20
C VAL A 115 -0.08 -7.79 19.49
N ARG A 116 0.11 -8.01 18.18
CA ARG A 116 -0.71 -8.94 17.38
C ARG A 116 -0.58 -10.37 17.87
N GLU A 117 0.63 -10.85 18.12
CA GLU A 117 0.89 -12.20 18.65
C GLU A 117 0.22 -12.41 20.01
N LYS A 118 0.36 -11.45 20.93
CA LYS A 118 -0.31 -11.51 22.23
C LYS A 118 -1.82 -11.65 22.09
N LYS A 119 -2.43 -10.86 21.20
CA LYS A 119 -3.88 -10.90 20.96
C LYS A 119 -4.33 -12.22 20.34
N ILE A 120 -3.53 -12.81 19.45
CA ILE A 120 -3.78 -14.14 18.89
C ILE A 120 -3.73 -15.20 20.00
N ALA A 121 -2.73 -15.14 20.88
CA ALA A 121 -2.60 -16.07 21.99
C ALA A 121 -3.82 -16.00 22.94
N GLU A 122 -4.25 -14.80 23.30
CA GLU A 122 -5.46 -14.57 24.11
C GLU A 122 -6.71 -15.18 23.47
N ASN A 123 -6.91 -14.94 22.17
CA ASN A 123 -8.05 -15.51 21.42
C ASN A 123 -8.02 -17.05 21.34
N VAL A 124 -6.83 -17.66 21.23
CA VAL A 124 -6.70 -19.12 21.20
C VAL A 124 -7.07 -19.73 22.55
N VAL A 125 -6.62 -19.12 23.65
CA VAL A 125 -6.96 -19.56 25.01
C VAL A 125 -8.46 -19.45 25.26
N GLU A 126 -9.09 -18.35 24.83
CA GLU A 126 -10.53 -18.17 24.96
C GLU A 126 -11.32 -19.23 24.18
N LYS A 127 -10.97 -19.48 22.91
CA LYS A 127 -11.61 -20.53 22.09
C LYS A 127 -11.45 -21.91 22.69
N PHE A 128 -10.29 -22.22 23.27
CA PHE A 128 -10.06 -23.51 23.91
C PHE A 128 -10.97 -23.72 25.12
N LYS A 129 -11.18 -22.69 25.95
CA LYS A 129 -12.11 -22.75 27.09
C LYS A 129 -13.54 -23.06 26.63
N VAL A 130 -14.04 -22.34 25.63
CA VAL A 130 -15.40 -22.55 25.10
C VAL A 130 -15.60 -23.98 24.58
N VAL A 131 -14.61 -24.53 23.87
CA VAL A 131 -14.66 -25.90 23.38
C VAL A 131 -14.59 -26.91 24.53
N GLY A 132 -13.75 -26.68 25.53
CA GLY A 132 -13.67 -27.51 26.73
C GLY A 132 -14.97 -27.55 27.53
N ASP A 133 -15.62 -26.40 27.70
CA ASP A 133 -16.92 -26.29 28.38
C ASP A 133 -18.03 -26.98 27.59
N SER A 134 -17.96 -26.97 26.25
CA SER A 134 -18.93 -27.67 25.38
C SER A 134 -18.75 -29.19 25.32
N LEU A 135 -17.55 -29.69 25.62
CA LEU A 135 -17.23 -31.13 25.68
C LEU A 135 -17.50 -31.75 27.06
N SER A 136 -17.66 -30.91 28.09
CA SER A 136 -17.92 -31.32 29.47
C SER A 136 -19.40 -31.17 29.88
N ALA A 137 -20.24 -30.63 28.99
CA ALA A 137 -21.70 -30.58 29.08
C ALA A 137 -22.35 -31.70 28.25
#